data_AF-A0A960GZV3-F1
#
_entry.id   AF-A0A960GZV3-F1
#
_cell.length_a   1.000
_cell.length_b   1.000
_cell.length_c   1.000
_cell.angle_alpha   90.00
_cell.angle_beta   90.00
_cell.angle_gamma   90.00
#
_symmetry.space_group_name_H-M   'P 1'
#
loop_
_entity.id
_entity.type
_entity.pdbx_description
1 polymer ?
#
loop_
_entity_poly.entity_id
_entity_poly.type
_entity_poly.pdbx_seq_one_letter_code
_entity_poly.pdbx_strand_id
1 'polypeptide(L)' 'MYRFLAGLFTGLAITHLGFALFADMNSVRIFGRTWSAGAVWTEFVVYAALALLFAYLGWRTKAAGATRNT' A
#
# COMPACT_ATOMS: atom_id res chain seq x y z
N MET A 1 -7.68 -1.80 14.26
CA MET A 1 -6.70 -0.87 13.69
C MET A 1 -5.83 -1.52 12.60
N TYR A 2 -5.02 -2.54 12.89
CA TYR A 2 -4.08 -3.13 11.92
C TYR A 2 -4.70 -3.61 10.60
N ARG A 3 -5.87 -4.26 10.66
CA ARG A 3 -6.62 -4.70 9.46
C ARG A 3 -7.06 -3.53 8.56
N PHE A 4 -7.39 -2.38 9.15
CA PHE A 4 -7.73 -1.17 8.40
C PHE A 4 -6.49 -0.56 7.74
N LEU A 5 -5.38 -0.43 8.48
CA LEU A 5 -4.11 0.04 7.91
C LEU A 5 -3.63 -0.87 6.77
N ALA A 6 -3.70 -2.19 6.94
CA ALA A 6 -3.34 -3.15 5.89
C ALA A 6 -4.15 -2.90 4.60
N GLY A 7 -5.46 -2.68 4.70
CA GLY A 7 -6.31 -2.35 3.55
C GLY A 7 -5.97 -1.00 2.92
N LEU A 8 -5.73 0.04 3.72
CA LEU A 8 -5.37 1.38 3.25
C LEU A 8 -4.06 1.34 2.43
N PHE A 9 -3.01 0.71 2.97
CA PHE A 9 -1.73 0.61 2.28
C PHE A 9 -1.81 -0.30 1.04
N THR A 10 -2.67 -1.32 1.06
CA THR A 10 -2.95 -2.13 -0.14
C THR A 10 -3.55 -1.27 -1.25
N GLY A 11 -4.53 -0.42 -0.95
CA GLY A 11 -5.13 0.49 -1.93
C GLY A 11 -4.12 1.51 -2.50
N LEU A 12 -3.25 2.05 -1.64
CA LEU A 12 -2.16 2.93 -2.08
C LEU A 12 -1.17 2.19 -2.99
N ALA A 13 -0.78 0.97 -2.64
CA ALA A 13 0.11 0.16 -3.46
C ALA A 13 -0.50 -0.11 -4.85
N ILE A 14 -1.76 -0.56 -4.93
CA ILE A 14 -2.42 -0.83 -6.23
C ILE A 14 -2.49 0.43 -7.10
N THR A 15 -2.80 1.58 -6.50
CA THR A 15 -2.82 2.87 -7.22
C THR A 15 -1.45 3.22 -7.79
N HIS A 16 -0.39 3.10 -6.99
CA HIS A 16 0.97 3.43 -7.43
C HIS A 16 1.52 2.40 -8.41
N LEU A 17 1.08 1.15 -8.34
CA LEU A 17 1.41 0.14 -9.34
C LEU A 17 0.88 0.53 -10.73
N GLY A 18 -0.40 0.91 -10.81
CA GLY A 18 -0.99 1.40 -12.07
C GLY A 18 -0.27 2.65 -12.60
N PHE A 19 0.08 3.58 -11.70
CA PHE A 19 0.81 4.79 -12.07
C PHE A 19 2.25 4.50 -12.52
N ALA A 20 2.95 3.57 -11.87
CA ALA A 20 4.31 3.16 -12.23
C ALA A 20 4.33 2.51 -13.62
N LEU A 21 3.39 1.60 -13.90
CA LEU A 21 3.25 0.98 -15.21
C LEU A 21 2.98 2.03 -16.30
N PHE A 22 2.11 3.00 -16.02
CA PHE A 22 1.85 4.08 -16.96
C PHE A 22 3.10 4.96 -17.21
N ALA A 23 3.90 5.19 -16.16
CA ALA A 23 5.16 5.94 -16.22
C ALA A 23 6.31 5.19 -16.91
N ASP A 24 6.33 3.86 -16.87
CA ASP A 24 7.29 3.06 -17.65
C ASP A 24 6.98 3.12 -19.15
N MET A 25 5.69 3.11 -19.50
CA MET A 25 5.25 3.13 -20.90
C MET A 25 5.29 4.54 -21.51
N ASN A 26 5.24 5.59 -20.69
CA ASN A 26 5.09 6.97 -21.14
C ASN A 26 5.95 7.92 -20.30
N SER A 27 6.48 8.97 -20.94
CA SER A 27 7.07 10.09 -20.18
C SER A 27 5.96 10.88 -19.47
N VAL A 28 5.73 10.57 -18.19
CA VAL A 28 4.66 11.18 -17.40
C VAL A 28 5.09 12.54 -16.86
N ARG A 29 4.36 13.58 -17.28
CA ARG A 29 4.55 14.95 -16.80
C ARG A 29 3.25 15.45 -16.15
N ILE A 30 3.30 15.64 -14.84
CA ILE A 30 2.15 16.08 -14.04
C ILE A 30 2.58 17.30 -13.23
N PHE A 31 1.77 18.36 -13.25
CA PHE A 31 2.08 19.67 -12.64
C PHE A 31 3.43 20.26 -13.10
N GLY A 32 3.78 20.06 -14.38
CA GLY A 32 5.04 20.55 -14.95
C GLY A 32 6.28 19.76 -14.54
N ARG A 33 6.17 18.86 -13.56
CA ARG A 33 7.23 17.94 -13.12
C ARG A 33 7.17 16.62 -13.87
N THR A 34 8.32 16.15 -14.33
CA THR A 34 8.47 14.79 -14.85
C THR A 34 8.57 13.81 -13.69
N TRP A 35 7.75 12.77 -13.73
CA TRP A 35 7.76 11.71 -12.73
C TRP A 35 8.60 10.56 -13.27
N SER A 36 9.65 10.19 -12.53
CA SER A 36 10.46 9.03 -12.87
C SER A 36 9.71 7.76 -12.49
N ALA A 37 9.61 6.80 -13.40
CA ALA A 37 9.00 5.50 -13.11
C ALA A 37 9.67 4.83 -11.91
N GLY A 38 11.00 4.93 -11.78
CA GLY A 38 11.74 4.38 -10.64
C GLY A 38 11.33 5.00 -9.29
N ALA A 39 10.99 6.28 -9.25
CA ALA A 39 10.49 6.93 -8.04
C ALA A 39 9.11 6.38 -7.65
N VAL A 40 8.20 6.21 -8.61
CA VAL A 40 6.86 5.67 -8.37
C VAL A 40 6.90 4.19 -7.97
N TRP A 41 7.78 3.40 -8.60
CA TRP A 41 8.04 2.02 -8.21
C TRP A 41 8.53 1.90 -6.76
N THR A 42 9.37 2.84 -6.30
CA THR A 42 9.83 2.88 -4.91
C THR A 42 8.67 3.08 -3.95
N GLU A 43 7.76 4.01 -4.24
CA GLU A 43 6.56 4.24 -3.43
C GLU A 43 5.67 3.00 -3.36
N PHE A 44 5.45 2.33 -4.50
CA PHE A 44 4.73 1.06 -4.54
C PHE A 44 5.34 0.01 -3.60
N VAL A 45 6.66 -0.21 -3.66
CA VAL A 45 7.35 -1.19 -2.83
C VAL A 45 7.19 -0.85 -1.35
N VAL A 46 7.31 0.42 -0.97
CA VAL A 46 7.14 0.87 0.41
C VAL A 46 5.72 0.61 0.90
N TYR A 47 4.70 0.97 0.13
CA TYR A 47 3.31 0.74 0.54
C TYR A 47 2.95 -0.74 0.58
N ALA A 48 3.44 -1.54 -0.36
CA ALA A 48 3.25 -2.99 -0.36
C ALA A 48 3.90 -3.63 0.88
N ALA A 49 5.12 -3.22 1.24
CA ALA A 49 5.80 -3.69 2.44
C ALA A 49 5.02 -3.34 3.72
N LEU A 50 4.52 -2.10 3.82
CA LEU A 50 3.68 -1.68 4.95
C LEU A 50 2.36 -2.44 5.01
N ALA A 51 1.71 -2.66 3.87
CA ALA A 51 0.49 -3.45 3.79
C ALA A 51 0.71 -4.88 4.34
N LEU A 52 1.77 -5.55 3.89
CA LEU A 52 2.14 -6.89 4.35
C LEU A 52 2.48 -6.90 5.85
N LEU A 53 3.21 -5.90 6.33
CA LEU A 53 3.56 -5.77 7.75
C LEU A 53 2.28 -5.65 8.61
N PHE A 54 1.36 -4.76 8.26
CA PHE A 54 0.13 -4.57 9.02
C PHE A 54 -0.84 -5.74 8.88
N ALA A 55 -0.87 -6.41 7.72
CA ALA A 55 -1.62 -7.65 7.55
C ALA A 55 -1.09 -8.75 8.48
N TYR A 56 0.24 -8.91 8.53
CA TYR A 56 0.92 -9.86 9.42
C TYR A 56 0.62 -9.56 10.90
N LEU A 57 0.76 -8.31 11.32
CA LEU A 57 0.43 -7.89 12.67
C LEU A 57 -1.05 -8.14 12.99
N GLY A 58 -1.96 -7.85 12.04
CA GLY A 58 -3.39 -8.12 12.17
C GLY A 58 -3.73 -9.61 12.32
N TRP A 59 -3.00 -10.50 11.66
CA TRP A 59 -3.14 -11.95 11.83
C TRP A 59 -2.56 -12.45 13.16
N ARG A 60 -1.44 -11.88 13.60
CA ARG A 60 -0.79 -12.23 14.87
C ARG A 60 -1.59 -11.78 16.09
N THR A 61 -2.23 -10.62 16.02
CA THR A 61 -3.13 -10.16 17.09
C THR A 61 -4.44 -10.92 17.00
N LYS A 62 -4.60 -12.00 17.78
CA LYS A 62 -5.93 -12.59 18.00
C LYS A 62 -6.87 -11.49 18.51
N ALA A 63 -8.12 -11.49 18.05
CA ALA A 63 -9.13 -10.57 18.53
C ALA A 63 -9.25 -10.70 20.05
N ALA A 64 -8.72 -9.74 20.80
CA ALA A 64 -8.83 -9.65 22.26
C ALA A 64 -10.26 -9.32 22.73
N GLY A 65 -11.28 -9.69 21.94
CA GLY A 65 -12.68 -9.29 22.13
C GLY A 65 -13.67 -10.39 21.74
N ALA A 66 -13.29 -11.66 21.88
CA ALA A 66 -14.22 -12.79 21.80
C ALA A 66 -14.48 -13.43 23.18
N THR A 67 -14.20 -12.74 24.28
CA THR A 67 -14.81 -13.05 25.58
C THR A 67 -16.12 -12.27 25.67
N ARG A 68 -17.13 -12.70 24.91
CA ARG A 68 -18.52 -12.38 25.25
C ARG A 68 -18.86 -13.28 26.43
N ASN A 69 -18.85 -12.71 27.63
CA ASN A 69 -19.37 -13.39 28.82
C ASN A 69 -20.83 -13.77 28.54
N THR A 70 -21.10 -15.06 28.70
CA THR A 70 -22.42 -15.72 28.73
C THR A 70 -23.27 -15.21 29.88
#